data_AF-A0A850DE49-F1
#
_entry.id   AF-A0A850DE49-F1
#
_cell.length_a   1.000
_cell.length_b   1.000
_cell.length_c   1.000
_cell.angle_alpha   90.00
_cell.angle_beta   90.00
_cell.angle_gamma   90.00
#
_symmetry.space_group_name_H-M   'P 1'
#
loop_
_entity.id
_entity.type
_entity.pdbx_description
1 polymer ?
#
loop_
_entity_poly.entity_id
_entity_poly.type
_entity_poly.pdbx_seq_one_letter_code
_entity_poly.pdbx_strand_id
1 'polypeptide(L)' 'MTLFTNREDAGRALGTALGRLRADAPVLLALPRGGVPVARAAADVLGAELDIVLV' A
#
# COMPACT_ATOMS: atom_id res chain seq x y z
N MET A 1 -8.32 12.65 13.98
CA MET A 1 -7.76 12.50 12.62
C MET A 1 -6.29 12.24 12.76
N THR A 2 -5.81 11.06 12.35
CA THR A 2 -4.37 10.84 12.20
C THR A 2 -3.94 11.56 10.93
N LEU A 3 -3.07 12.55 11.04
CA LEU A 3 -2.44 13.17 9.88
C LEU A 3 -1.23 12.32 9.49
N PHE A 4 -1.14 11.93 8.22
CA PHE A 4 0.07 11.35 7.66
C PHE A 4 0.96 12.47 7.12
N THR A 5 2.27 12.35 7.30
CA THR A 5 3.22 13.38 6.83
C THR A 5 3.31 13.42 5.31
N ASN A 6 3.16 12.27 4.65
CA ASN A 6 3.14 12.14 3.19
C ASN A 6 2.45 10.83 2.77
N ARG A 7 2.41 10.56 1.46
CA ARG A 7 1.79 9.34 0.90
C ARG A 7 2.52 8.06 1.30
N GLU A 8 3.83 8.09 1.43
CA GLU A 8 4.61 6.91 1.84
C GLU A 8 4.35 6.56 3.30
N ASP A 9 4.25 7.57 4.17
CA ASP A 9 3.89 7.41 5.58
C ASP A 9 2.49 6.77 5.72
N ALA A 10 1.52 7.28 4.96
CA ALA A 10 0.20 6.65 4.87
C ALA A 10 0.28 5.19 4.38
N GLY A 11 1.14 4.90 3.41
CA GLY A 11 1.34 3.56 2.88
C GLY A 11 1.99 2.60 3.88
N ARG A 12 3.01 3.03 4.63
CA ARG A 12 3.64 2.23 5.68
C ARG A 12 2.64 1.89 6.80
N ALA A 13 1.84 2.88 7.21
CA ALA A 13 0.77 2.68 8.19
C ALA A 13 -0.29 1.68 7.66
N LEU A 14 -0.67 1.82 6.39
CA LEU A 14 -1.61 0.92 5.73
C LEU A 14 -1.07 -0.53 5.67
N GLY A 15 0.17 -0.73 5.20
CA GLY A 15 0.80 -2.05 5.13
C GLY A 15 0.87 -2.72 6.50
N THR A 16 1.23 -1.97 7.54
CA THR A 16 1.26 -2.47 8.93
C THR A 16 -0.13 -2.92 9.38
N ALA A 17 -1.16 -2.11 9.14
CA ALA A 17 -2.53 -2.44 9.51
C ALA A 17 -3.06 -3.68 8.75
N LEU A 18 -2.69 -3.83 7.48
CA LEU A 18 -3.08 -4.96 6.63
C LEU A 18 -2.28 -6.23 6.89
N GLY A 19 -1.18 -6.18 7.66
CA GLY A 19 -0.34 -7.35 7.96
C GLY A 19 -1.11 -8.52 8.59
N ARG A 20 -2.22 -8.25 9.28
CA ARG A 20 -3.13 -9.28 9.81
C ARG A 20 -3.89 -10.08 8.75
N LEU A 21 -3.94 -9.57 7.52
CA LEU A 21 -4.63 -10.16 6.37
C LEU A 21 -3.64 -10.82 5.40
N ARG A 22 -2.38 -11.05 5.82
CA ARG A 22 -1.35 -11.64 4.96
C ARG A 22 -1.80 -13.01 4.45
N ALA A 23 -2.09 -13.06 3.15
CA ALA A 23 -2.01 -14.29 2.36
C ALA A 23 -0.53 -14.58 2.03
N ASP A 24 -0.22 -15.77 1.53
CA ASP A 24 1.17 -16.16 1.22
C ASP A 24 1.85 -15.23 0.21
N ALA A 25 1.09 -14.63 -0.72
CA ALA A 25 1.59 -13.68 -1.72
C ALA A 25 0.48 -12.73 -2.21
N PRO A 26 0.13 -11.66 -1.47
CA PRO A 26 -0.89 -10.72 -1.91
C PRO A 26 -0.37 -9.82 -3.04
N VAL A 27 -1.30 -9.39 -3.89
CA VAL A 27 -1.06 -8.36 -4.92
C VAL A 27 -1.75 -7.07 -4.49
N LEU A 28 -1.00 -5.97 -4.45
CA LEU A 28 -1.56 -4.63 -4.28
C LEU A 28 -1.84 -4.01 -5.64
N LEU A 29 -3.08 -3.57 -5.85
CA LEU A 29 -3.49 -2.84 -7.05
C LEU A 29 -3.65 -1.36 -6.74
N ALA A 30 -2.80 -0.53 -7.34
CA ALA A 30 -2.81 0.91 -7.16
C ALA A 30 -3.72 1.62 -8.17
N LEU A 31 -4.52 2.58 -7.69
CA LEU A 31 -5.22 3.52 -8.54
C LEU A 31 -4.32 4.74 -8.86
N PRO A 32 -4.08 5.05 -10.15
CA PRO A 32 -3.34 6.25 -10.53
C PRO A 32 -4.05 7.55 -10.13
N ARG A 33 -3.32 8.64 -9.87
CA ARG A 33 -1.85 8.77 -9.76
C ARG A 33 -1.37 8.73 -8.31
N GLY A 34 -2.20 9.26 -7.40
CA GLY A 34 -1.85 9.45 -6.00
C GLY A 34 -1.87 8.15 -5.17
N GLY A 35 -2.53 7.09 -5.65
CA GLY A 35 -2.53 5.79 -4.98
C GLY A 35 -1.21 5.03 -5.15
N VAL A 36 -0.44 5.30 -6.21
CA VAL A 36 0.80 4.57 -6.52
C VAL A 36 1.86 4.72 -5.42
N PRO A 37 2.20 5.94 -4.93
CA PRO A 37 3.19 6.07 -3.85
C PRO A 37 2.73 5.44 -2.52
N VAL A 38 1.42 5.42 -2.26
CA VAL A 38 0.85 4.78 -1.06
C VAL A 38 0.97 3.26 -1.17
N ALA A 39 0.57 2.70 -2.32
CA ALA A 39 0.59 1.27 -2.56
C ALA A 39 2.01 0.70 -2.61
N ARG A 40 3.00 1.42 -3.15
CA ARG A 40 4.41 1.02 -3.09
C ARG A 40 4.90 0.84 -1.67
N ALA A 41 4.70 1.85 -0.82
CA ALA A 41 5.12 1.80 0.57
C ALA A 41 4.38 0.70 1.36
N ALA A 42 3.10 0.45 1.06
CA ALA A 42 2.36 -0.65 1.67
C ALA A 42 2.85 -2.03 1.19
N ALA A 43 3.18 -2.17 -0.10
CA ALA A 43 3.71 -3.40 -0.68
C ALA A 43 5.07 -3.77 -0.08
N ASP A 44 5.95 -2.79 0.15
CA ASP A 44 7.24 -2.99 0.82
C ASP A 44 7.06 -3.58 2.23
N VAL A 45 6.09 -3.08 3.00
CA VAL A 45 5.79 -3.60 4.35
C VAL A 45 5.20 -5.01 4.28
N LEU A 46 4.33 -5.28 3.32
CA LEU A 46 3.64 -6.56 3.18
C LEU A 46 4.48 -7.63 2.50
N GLY A 47 5.59 -7.27 1.84
CA GLY A 47 6.32 -8.17 0.94
C GLY A 47 5.45 -8.59 -0.26
N ALA A 48 4.58 -7.69 -0.70
CA ALA A 48 3.57 -7.94 -1.72
C ALA A 48 4.06 -7.52 -3.11
N GLU A 49 3.50 -8.12 -4.14
CA GLU A 49 3.64 -7.60 -5.51
C GLU A 49 2.77 -6.34 -5.69
N LEU A 50 3.21 -5.41 -6.51
CA LEU A 50 2.50 -4.17 -6.82
C LEU A 50 2.20 -4.09 -8.31
N ASP A 51 0.94 -3.83 -8.64
CA ASP A 51 0.51 -3.52 -10.00
C ASP A 51 -0.48 -2.33 -10.00
N ILE A 52 -0.85 -1.84 -11.18
CA ILE A 52 -1.67 -0.66 -11.39
C ILE A 52 -2.97 -1.06 -12.07
N VAL A 53 -4.11 -0.67 -11.48
CA VAL A 53 -5.41 -0.81 -12.14
C VAL A 53 -5.74 0.45 -12.92
N LEU A 54 -6.11 0.27 -14.20
CA LEU A 54 -6.54 1.31 -15.11
C LEU A 54 -8.06 1.22 -15.26
N VAL A 55 -8.75 2.35 -15.04
CA VAL A 55 -10.21 2.49 -15.15
C VAL A 55 -10.58 3.63 -16.09
#